data_AF-A0A2D5XZK0-F1
#
_entry.id   AF-A0A2D5XZK0-F1
#
_cell.length_a   1.000
_cell.length_b   1.000
_cell.length_c   1.000
_cell.angle_alpha   90.00
_cell.angle_beta   90.00
_cell.angle_gamma   90.00
#
_symmetry.space_group_name_H-M   'P 1'
#
loop_
_entity.id
_entity.type
_entity.pdbx_description
1 polymer ?
#
loop_
_entity_poly.entity_id
_entity_poly.type
_entity_poly.pdbx_seq_one_letter_code
_entity_poly.pdbx_strand_id
1 'polypeptide(L)' 'MRLLMLFVLFLLFGVFFVVSEQGVGLDSVSGREAFVEEFGGWVDQLGGNVHGVTGAVVGVDWLPDVSKK' A
#
# COMPACT_ATOMS: atom_id res chain seq x y z
N MET A 1 -5.79 -17.84 -6.46
CA MET A 1 -4.43 -17.69 -7.05
C MET A 1 -4.23 -16.40 -7.83
N ARG A 2 -5.08 -16.03 -8.80
CA ARG A 2 -4.89 -14.80 -9.61
C ARG A 2 -4.80 -13.50 -8.80
N LEU A 3 -5.69 -13.31 -7.83
CA LEU A 3 -5.66 -12.16 -6.91
C LEU A 3 -4.39 -12.09 -6.07
N LEU A 4 -3.94 -13.24 -5.56
CA LEU A 4 -2.73 -13.33 -4.76
C LEU A 4 -1.49 -13.00 -5.60
N MET A 5 -1.49 -13.38 -6.88
CA MET A 5 -0.45 -13.01 -7.84
C MET A 5 -0.41 -11.50 -8.11
N LEU A 6 -1.58 -10.87 -8.28
CA LEU A 6 -1.67 -9.40 -8.42
C LEU A 6 -1.17 -8.69 -7.16
N PHE A 7 -1.49 -9.22 -5.99
CA PHE A 7 -1.03 -8.67 -4.72
C PHE A 7 0.51 -8.76 -4.58
N VAL A 8 1.09 -9.91 -4.94
CA VAL A 8 2.55 -10.08 -4.95
C VAL A 8 3.22 -9.14 -5.97
N LEU A 9 2.67 -9.03 -7.18
CA LEU A 9 3.16 -8.08 -8.19
C LEU A 9 3.13 -6.63 -7.68
N PHE A 10 2.04 -6.26 -7.03
CA PHE A 10 1.89 -4.94 -6.43
C PHE A 10 2.92 -4.68 -5.33
N LEU A 11 3.19 -5.65 -4.45
CA LEU A 11 4.26 -5.53 -3.45
C LEU A 11 5.64 -5.39 -4.11
N LEU A 12 5.91 -6.13 -5.18
CA LEU A 12 7.18 -5.99 -5.93
C LEU A 12 7.34 -4.58 -6.52
N PHE A 13 6.26 -3.96 -7.00
CA PHE A 13 6.29 -2.56 -7.42
C PHE A 13 6.59 -1.61 -6.26
N GLY A 14 6.03 -1.86 -5.08
CA GLY A 14 6.36 -1.10 -3.87
C GLY A 14 7.84 -1.20 -3.52
N VAL A 15 8.41 -2.41 -3.54
CA VAL A 15 9.84 -2.64 -3.31
C VAL A 15 10.68 -1.89 -4.33
N PHE A 16 10.33 -2.01 -5.62
CA PHE A 16 11.02 -1.32 -6.70
C PHE A 16 11.01 0.20 -6.51
N PHE A 17 9.85 0.78 -6.18
CA PHE A 17 9.68 2.20 -5.96
C PHE A 17 10.54 2.72 -4.80
N VAL A 18 10.51 2.05 -3.65
CA VAL A 18 11.32 2.45 -2.48
C VAL A 18 12.81 2.38 -2.80
N VAL A 19 13.27 1.31 -3.45
CA VAL A 19 14.68 1.15 -3.81
C VAL A 19 15.13 2.14 -4.88
N SER A 20 14.30 2.40 -5.90
CA SER A 20 14.67 3.30 -7.01
C SER A 20 14.62 4.77 -6.64
N GLU A 21 13.60 5.19 -5.89
CA GLU A 21 13.33 6.61 -5.64
C GLU A 21 14.12 7.14 -4.44
N GLN A 22 14.34 6.31 -3.42
CA GLN A 22 14.98 6.72 -2.18
C GLN A 22 16.46 6.30 -2.08
N GLY A 23 16.97 5.55 -3.07
CA GLY A 23 18.38 5.15 -3.12
C GLY A 23 18.81 4.24 -1.98
N VAL A 24 17.86 3.54 -1.34
CA VAL A 24 18.13 2.66 -0.21
C VAL A 24 18.80 1.38 -0.72
N GLY A 25 20.12 1.27 -0.50
CA GLY A 25 20.89 0.07 -0.82
C GLY A 25 20.61 -1.05 0.17
N LEU A 26 20.33 -2.27 -0.31
CA LEU A 26 20.06 -3.44 0.54
C LEU A 26 21.33 -4.18 1.00
N ASP A 27 22.48 -3.61 0.67
CA ASP A 27 23.79 -4.23 0.73
C ASP A 27 24.39 -4.15 2.15
N SER A 28 23.96 -3.14 2.91
CA SER A 28 24.39 -2.90 4.29
C SER A 28 23.27 -3.17 5.29
N VAL A 29 23.65 -3.43 6.54
CA VAL A 29 22.67 -3.61 7.64
C VAL A 29 21.83 -2.34 7.82
N SER A 30 22.47 -1.16 7.80
CA SER A 30 21.78 0.12 7.92
C SER A 30 20.82 0.40 6.75
N GLY A 31 21.20 0.00 5.54
CA GLY A 31 20.35 0.16 4.37
C GLY A 31 19.13 -0.77 4.39
N ARG A 32 19.26 -1.98 4.96
CA ARG A 32 18.11 -2.86 5.20
C ARG A 32 17.15 -2.32 6.24
N GLU A 33 17.68 -1.73 7.31
CA GLU A 33 16.85 -1.07 8.35
C GLU A 33 16.07 0.10 7.75
N ALA A 34 16.75 0.98 7.00
CA ALA A 34 16.11 2.09 6.29
C ALA A 34 15.05 1.60 5.29
N PHE A 35 15.32 0.51 4.58
CA PHE A 35 14.35 -0.07 3.64
C PHE A 35 13.09 -0.54 4.37
N VAL A 36 13.22 -1.21 5.52
CA VAL A 36 12.07 -1.70 6.28
C VAL A 36 11.22 -0.54 6.80
N GLU A 37 11.85 0.53 7.28
CA GLU A 37 11.15 1.75 7.72
C GLU A 37 10.38 2.39 6.56
N GLU A 38 11.04 2.61 5.44
CA GLU A 38 10.47 3.31 4.28
C GLU A 38 9.40 2.48 3.57
N PHE A 39 9.64 1.18 3.41
CA PHE A 39 8.65 0.26 2.86
C PHE A 39 7.44 0.11 3.80
N GLY A 40 7.67 0.05 5.11
CA GLY A 40 6.59 0.06 6.11
C GLY A 40 5.73 1.32 6.01
N GLY A 41 6.37 2.50 5.96
CA GLY A 41 5.69 3.77 5.77
C GLY A 41 4.89 3.85 4.46
N TRP A 42 5.42 3.30 3.37
CA TRP A 42 4.70 3.21 2.10
C TRP A 42 3.44 2.33 2.20
N VAL A 43 3.52 1.17 2.88
CA VAL A 43 2.36 0.30 3.12
C VAL A 43 1.31 1.00 3.98
N ASP A 44 1.72 1.72 5.02
CA ASP A 44 0.80 2.47 5.89
C ASP A 44 0.07 3.59 5.13
N GLN A 45 0.79 4.35 4.30
CA GLN A 45 0.19 5.36 3.43
C GLN A 45 -0.79 4.73 2.44
N LEU A 46 -0.47 3.56 1.89
CA LEU A 46 -1.36 2.82 1.02
C LEU A 46 -2.66 2.44 1.75
N GLY A 47 -2.56 1.91 2.96
CA GLY A 47 -3.71 1.60 3.81
C GLY A 47 -4.56 2.84 4.10
N GLY A 48 -3.92 3.96 4.43
CA GLY A 48 -4.58 5.25 4.62
C GLY A 48 -5.33 5.73 3.36
N ASN A 49 -4.71 5.60 2.19
CA ASN A 49 -5.32 5.96 0.91
C ASN A 49 -6.50 5.05 0.56
N VAL A 50 -6.38 3.74 0.78
CA VAL A 50 -7.48 2.79 0.57
C VAL A 50 -8.65 3.09 1.49
N HIS A 51 -8.39 3.39 2.76
CA HIS A 51 -9.44 3.80 3.71
C HIS A 51 -10.10 5.11 3.28
N GLY A 52 -9.32 6.11 2.87
CA GLY A 52 -9.84 7.37 2.36
C GLY A 52 -10.71 7.22 1.11
N VAL A 53 -10.26 6.44 0.12
CA VAL A 53 -11.03 6.14 -1.09
C VAL A 53 -12.29 5.34 -0.77
N THR A 54 -12.19 4.33 0.09
CA THR A 54 -13.37 3.53 0.47
C THR A 54 -14.36 4.35 1.28
N GLY A 55 -13.90 5.20 2.19
CA GLY A 55 -14.73 6.14 2.94
C GLY A 55 -15.41 7.16 2.02
N ALA A 56 -14.70 7.66 1.02
CA ALA A 56 -15.29 8.51 -0.01
C ALA A 56 -16.35 7.77 -0.82
N VAL A 57 -16.09 6.52 -1.24
CA VAL A 57 -17.04 5.69 -1.99
C VAL A 57 -18.29 5.36 -1.19
N VAL A 58 -18.16 5.02 0.10
CA VAL A 58 -19.30 4.78 1.00
C VAL A 58 -20.10 6.06 1.27
N GLY A 59 -19.44 7.21 1.27
CA GLY A 59 -20.07 8.52 1.47
C GLY A 59 -20.74 9.11 0.22
N VAL A 60 -20.72 8.43 -0.94
CA VAL A 60 -21.40 8.92 -2.14
C VAL A 60 -22.85 8.42 -2.17
N ASP A 61 -23.80 9.36 -2.29
CA ASP A 61 -25.26 9.16 -2.23
C ASP A 61 -25.87 8.13 -3.21
N TRP A 62 -25.11 7.62 -4.18
CA TRP A 62 -25.64 6.65 -5.17
C TRP A 62 -25.66 5.20 -4.65
N LEU A 63 -24.98 4.90 -3.55
CA LEU A 63 -25.03 3.57 -2.92
C LEU A 63 -26.31 3.46 -2.10
N PRO A 64 -27.26 2.57 -2.48
CA PRO A 64 -28.52 2.44 -1.75
C PRO A 64 -28.23 2.05 -0.30
N ASP A 65 -28.90 2.72 0.64
CA ASP A 65 -28.78 2.46 2.07
C ASP A 65 -28.88 0.96 2.35
N VAL A 66 -27.76 0.32 2.67
CA VAL A 66 -27.75 -1.01 3.31
C VAL A 66 -28.04 -0.84 4.81
N SER A 67 -29.02 0.01 5.11
CA SER A 67 -29.77 0.02 6.36
C SER A 67 -30.56 -1.29 6.41
N LYS A 68 -29.90 -2.35 6.88
CA LYS A 68 -30.58 -3.55 7.33
C LYS A 68 -31.35 -3.21 8.61
N LYS A 69 -32.66 -3.45 8.53
CA LYS A 69 -33.61 -3.57 9.64
C LYS A 69 -33.04 -4.24 10.88
#